data_AF-A0A2V8CSL3-F1
#
_entry.id   AF-A0A2V8CSL3-F1
#
_cell.length_a   1.000
_cell.length_b   1.000
_cell.length_c   1.000
_cell.angle_alpha   90.00
_cell.angle_beta   90.00
_cell.angle_gamma   90.00
#
_symmetry.space_group_name_H-M   'P 1'
#
loop_
_entity.id
_entity.type
_entity.pdbx_description
1 polymer ?
#
loop_
_entity_poly.entity_id
_entity_poly.type
_entity_poly.pdbx_seq_one_letter_code
_entity_poly.pdbx_strand_id
1 'polypeptide(L)'
;MYPLYGPYRLVIDCVRPLTAAAPAKEPLQIPSAKEPPQIPPAKEPQIPSMKGPVSTGTGELKAKVVDLPPVGPVVPPAPMAPPPKNLNGGFSIARQLGLGISRVVIDAGHGGHDPGALGKGVTEAELVLDVALRLETLLQNAGVEVVLTRRTDEFLQLQERTAIANREGADLFLSIHANASANAQARGIETYFLNFANTMSAAAVAARENAASGQAMGALPDIVKSIALNNKLDESRDFATQVQKAMVERLRPTNRTVKDLGVKQAPFVVLIGAAMPSVLAEISFVTNAQEARLLKGGPYRQRIADALFAAIRKYQGSLRTATAVAHQ
;
A
#
# COMPACT_ATOMS: atom_id res chain seq x y z
N MET A 1 33.59 -22.39 37.70
CA MET A 1 32.49 -21.55 38.24
C MET A 1 32.51 -20.25 37.42
N TYR A 2 31.65 -20.13 36.41
CA TYR A 2 31.56 -18.92 35.58
C TYR A 2 30.35 -18.10 36.05
N PRO A 3 30.50 -16.83 36.43
CA PRO A 3 29.36 -16.01 36.83
C PRO A 3 28.55 -15.61 35.59
N LEU A 4 27.24 -15.83 35.65
CA LEU A 4 26.27 -15.44 34.62
C LEU A 4 25.53 -14.19 35.08
N TYR A 5 25.73 -13.07 34.37
CA TYR A 5 24.80 -11.94 34.37
C TYR A 5 23.78 -12.16 33.23
N GLY A 6 22.49 -11.91 33.51
CA GLY A 6 21.34 -12.31 32.68
C GLY A 6 21.23 -11.67 31.27
N PRO A 7 20.10 -11.88 30.54
CA PRO A 7 18.89 -12.61 30.93
C PRO A 7 18.94 -14.09 30.51
N TYR A 8 18.28 -14.93 31.30
CA TYR A 8 18.27 -16.39 31.30
C TYR A 8 18.48 -17.08 29.93
N ARG A 9 19.57 -17.85 29.82
CA ARG A 9 19.81 -18.81 28.74
C ARG A 9 19.93 -20.21 29.34
N LEU A 10 19.16 -21.16 28.81
CA LEU A 10 19.39 -22.58 29.03
C LEU A 10 20.38 -23.05 27.96
N VAL A 11 21.59 -23.41 28.36
CA VAL A 11 22.58 -24.02 27.47
C VAL A 11 22.62 -25.51 27.78
N ILE A 12 22.15 -26.34 26.84
CA ILE A 12 22.26 -27.79 26.93
C ILE A 12 23.41 -28.21 26.01
N ASP A 13 24.52 -28.63 26.60
CA ASP A 13 25.65 -29.18 25.86
C ASP A 13 25.39 -30.67 25.60
N CYS A 14 24.97 -31.01 24.38
CA CYS A 14 24.74 -32.40 23.98
C CYS A 14 26.03 -32.98 23.42
N VAL A 15 26.84 -33.62 24.27
CA VAL A 15 27.97 -34.43 23.81
C VAL A 15 27.42 -35.64 23.08
N ARG A 16 27.50 -35.64 21.74
CA ARG A 16 27.17 -36.80 20.93
C ARG A 16 28.28 -37.84 21.11
N PRO A 17 28.01 -39.07 21.59
CA PRO A 17 29.00 -40.13 21.48
C PRO A 17 29.23 -40.40 19.99
N LEU A 18 30.50 -40.40 19.56
CA LEU A 18 30.91 -40.84 18.23
C LEU A 18 30.55 -42.32 18.09
N THR A 19 29.45 -42.61 17.40
CA THR A 19 29.15 -43.96 16.92
C THR A 19 29.17 -43.99 15.39
N ALA A 20 29.95 -44.97 14.91
CA ALA A 20 30.13 -45.55 13.59
C ALA A 20 29.55 -44.83 12.35
N ALA A 21 30.45 -44.63 11.37
CA ALA A 21 30.17 -44.13 10.04
C ALA A 21 29.02 -44.86 9.31
N ALA A 22 28.11 -44.09 8.74
CA ALA A 22 27.17 -44.57 7.73
C ALA A 22 27.91 -44.89 6.42
N PRO A 23 27.47 -45.88 5.62
CA PRO A 23 28.15 -46.24 4.39
C PRO A 23 28.02 -45.10 3.36
N ALA A 24 29.12 -44.88 2.62
CA ALA A 24 29.20 -43.88 1.57
C ALA A 24 28.15 -44.14 0.49
N LYS A 25 27.35 -43.12 0.16
CA LYS A 25 26.50 -43.13 -1.04
C LYS A 25 27.39 -42.87 -2.25
N GLU A 26 27.21 -43.68 -3.30
CA GLU A 26 27.87 -43.52 -4.59
C GLU A 26 27.64 -42.12 -5.18
N PRO A 27 28.61 -41.55 -5.92
CA PRO A 27 28.43 -40.28 -6.59
C PRO A 27 27.37 -40.40 -7.69
N LEU A 28 26.38 -39.51 -7.68
CA LEU A 28 25.47 -39.30 -8.79
C LEU A 28 26.27 -38.88 -10.04
N GLN A 29 26.18 -39.66 -11.11
CA GLN A 29 26.68 -39.28 -12.44
C GLN A 29 25.82 -38.12 -12.98
N ILE A 30 26.47 -36.98 -13.22
CA ILE A 30 25.89 -35.82 -13.87
C ILE A 30 26.05 -36.02 -15.39
N PRO A 31 24.98 -36.02 -16.20
CA PRO A 31 25.13 -36.04 -17.66
C PRO A 31 25.78 -34.75 -18.15
N SER A 32 26.79 -34.88 -19.00
CA SER A 32 27.47 -33.77 -19.68
C SER A 32 26.47 -32.87 -20.40
N ALA A 33 26.46 -31.58 -20.08
CA ALA A 33 25.66 -30.58 -20.77
C ALA A 33 26.04 -30.53 -22.25
N LYS A 34 25.04 -30.58 -23.14
CA LYS A 34 25.20 -30.25 -24.55
C LYS A 34 25.47 -28.75 -24.68
N GLU A 35 26.40 -28.43 -25.57
CA GLU A 35 26.80 -27.08 -25.93
C GLU A 35 25.59 -26.25 -26.43
N PRO A 36 25.44 -24.98 -26.02
CA PRO A 36 24.34 -24.13 -26.47
C PRO A 36 24.48 -23.77 -27.96
N PRO A 37 23.36 -23.64 -28.71
CA PRO A 37 23.41 -23.26 -30.12
C PRO A 37 23.95 -21.84 -30.30
N GLN A 38 24.87 -21.68 -31.24
CA GLN A 38 25.43 -20.39 -31.65
C GLN A 38 24.35 -19.51 -32.31
N ILE A 39 24.18 -18.31 -31.77
CA ILE A 39 23.29 -17.27 -32.31
C ILE A 39 24.05 -16.54 -33.44
N PRO A 40 23.51 -16.43 -34.67
CA PRO A 40 24.14 -15.66 -35.73
C PRO A 40 24.12 -14.15 -35.41
N PRO A 41 25.12 -13.37 -35.87
CA PRO A 41 25.24 -11.96 -35.52
C PRO A 41 24.06 -11.14 -36.07
N ALA A 42 23.53 -10.25 -35.23
CA ALA A 42 22.49 -9.29 -35.60
C ALA A 42 23.02 -8.29 -36.64
N LYS A 43 22.22 -8.01 -37.68
CA LYS A 43 22.46 -6.94 -38.65
C LYS A 43 22.28 -5.57 -37.98
N GLU A 44 23.23 -4.67 -38.21
CA GLU A 44 23.14 -3.25 -37.84
C GLU A 44 21.90 -2.56 -38.42
N PRO A 45 21.21 -1.69 -37.67
CA PRO A 45 20.18 -0.82 -38.21
C PRO A 45 20.81 0.25 -39.12
N GLN A 46 20.42 0.24 -40.39
CA GLN A 46 20.71 1.32 -41.34
C GLN A 46 19.88 2.56 -40.97
N ILE A 47 20.56 3.69 -40.75
CA ILE A 47 19.95 5.02 -40.58
C ILE A 47 19.61 5.57 -41.97
N PRO A 48 18.36 5.99 -42.25
CA PRO A 48 18.05 6.66 -43.51
C PRO A 48 18.71 8.05 -43.59
N SER A 49 19.63 8.20 -44.54
CA SER A 49 20.22 9.46 -44.96
C SER A 49 19.18 10.33 -45.69
N MET A 50 18.67 11.38 -45.05
CA MET A 50 17.97 12.45 -45.74
C MET A 50 18.97 13.52 -46.19
N LYS A 51 19.28 13.52 -47.49
CA LYS A 51 19.90 14.65 -48.19
C LYS A 51 18.79 15.59 -48.68
N GLY A 52 18.85 16.86 -48.28
CA GLY A 52 18.05 17.97 -48.80
C GLY A 52 18.72 19.31 -48.43
N PRO A 53 18.65 20.35 -49.30
CA PRO A 53 19.73 21.32 -49.42
C PRO A 53 19.73 22.40 -48.35
N VAL A 54 20.94 22.81 -47.98
CA VAL A 54 21.24 24.02 -47.21
C VAL A 54 20.99 25.23 -48.12
N SER A 55 20.05 26.09 -47.73
CA SER A 55 19.92 27.45 -48.27
C SER A 55 20.35 28.43 -47.19
N THR A 56 21.45 29.13 -47.45
CA THR A 56 21.97 30.26 -46.68
C THR A 56 21.06 31.47 -46.85
N GLY A 57 20.52 31.97 -45.73
CA GLY A 57 19.78 33.23 -45.68
C GLY A 57 20.12 33.98 -44.40
N THR A 58 20.96 35.00 -44.53
CA THR A 58 21.31 35.98 -43.50
C THR A 58 20.10 36.86 -43.20
N GLY A 59 19.66 36.92 -41.94
CA GLY A 59 18.64 37.86 -41.47
C GLY A 59 18.75 38.10 -39.97
N GLU A 60 19.24 39.28 -39.59
CA GLU A 60 19.29 39.77 -38.21
C GLU A 60 17.89 39.85 -37.59
N LEU A 61 17.70 39.30 -36.39
CA LEU A 61 16.51 39.52 -35.56
C LEU A 61 16.91 40.31 -34.31
N LYS A 62 16.54 41.59 -34.30
CA LYS A 62 16.60 42.49 -33.15
C LYS A 62 15.58 42.04 -32.09
N ALA A 63 16.03 41.77 -30.87
CA ALA A 63 15.18 41.52 -29.72
C ALA A 63 14.42 42.80 -29.31
N LYS A 64 13.09 42.69 -29.18
CA LYS A 64 12.20 43.74 -28.69
C LYS A 64 11.92 43.45 -27.22
N VAL A 65 12.42 44.30 -26.31
CA VAL A 65 12.05 44.29 -24.89
C VAL A 65 10.61 44.81 -24.78
N VAL A 66 9.75 44.05 -24.11
CA VAL A 66 8.36 44.43 -23.83
C VAL A 66 8.28 44.86 -22.37
N ASP A 67 7.98 46.14 -22.13
CA ASP A 67 7.71 46.68 -20.79
C ASP A 67 6.39 46.13 -20.24
N LEU A 68 6.44 45.61 -19.01
CA LEU A 68 5.26 45.19 -18.24
C LEU A 68 4.69 46.39 -17.47
N PRO A 69 3.36 46.54 -17.37
CA PRO A 69 2.74 47.64 -16.65
C PRO A 69 2.92 47.51 -15.12
N PRO A 70 2.85 48.63 -14.37
CA PRO A 70 3.15 48.64 -12.94
C PRO A 70 2.08 47.90 -12.13
N VAL A 71 2.54 47.05 -11.22
CA VAL A 71 1.71 46.31 -10.26
C VAL A 71 1.15 47.29 -9.24
N GLY A 72 -0.18 47.41 -9.17
CA GLY A 72 -0.89 48.21 -8.16
C GLY A 72 -0.73 47.65 -6.74
N PRO A 73 -1.11 48.43 -5.70
CA PRO A 73 -0.91 48.05 -4.31
C PRO A 73 -1.66 46.77 -3.94
N VAL A 74 -0.92 45.80 -3.40
CA VAL A 74 -1.43 44.51 -2.91
C VAL A 74 -2.28 44.76 -1.66
N VAL A 75 -3.58 44.53 -1.76
CA VAL A 75 -4.49 44.52 -0.60
C VAL A 75 -4.21 43.25 0.23
N PRO A 76 -4.09 43.33 1.57
CA PRO A 76 -3.91 42.15 2.40
C PRO A 76 -5.12 41.21 2.27
N PRO A 77 -4.91 39.89 2.10
CA PRO A 77 -6.01 38.94 2.01
C PRO A 77 -6.81 38.90 3.33
N ALA A 78 -8.13 38.73 3.21
CA ALA A 78 -9.01 38.55 4.36
C ALA A 78 -8.62 37.29 5.18
N PRO A 79 -8.91 37.26 6.49
CA PRO A 79 -8.49 36.15 7.36
C PRO A 79 -9.10 34.82 6.91
N MET A 80 -8.23 33.85 6.59
CA MET A 80 -8.61 32.48 6.23
C MET A 80 -9.06 31.71 7.48
N ALA A 81 -10.05 30.83 7.34
CA ALA A 81 -10.40 29.89 8.40
C ALA A 81 -9.25 28.86 8.58
N PRO A 82 -8.87 28.50 9.82
CA PRO A 82 -7.84 27.51 10.06
C PRO A 82 -8.26 26.14 9.49
N PRO A 83 -7.31 25.30 9.04
CA PRO A 83 -7.61 23.95 8.59
C PRO A 83 -8.29 23.15 9.73
N PRO A 84 -9.04 22.08 9.41
CA PRO A 84 -9.66 21.24 10.41
C PRO A 84 -8.59 20.38 11.10
N LYS A 85 -8.71 20.32 12.43
CA LYS A 85 -7.90 19.45 13.29
C LYS A 85 -8.10 17.98 12.92
N ASN A 86 -7.11 17.16 13.25
CA ASN A 86 -7.24 15.71 13.23
C ASN A 86 -8.26 15.23 14.28
N LEU A 87 -8.67 13.96 14.22
CA LEU A 87 -9.69 13.44 15.15
C LEU A 87 -9.26 13.49 16.61
N ASN A 88 -7.96 13.60 16.88
CA ASN A 88 -7.37 13.74 18.22
C ASN A 88 -7.16 15.21 18.64
N GLY A 89 -7.59 16.19 17.85
CA GLY A 89 -7.57 17.62 18.20
C GLY A 89 -6.26 18.37 17.91
N GLY A 90 -5.27 17.71 17.28
CA GLY A 90 -4.00 18.29 16.83
C GLY A 90 -3.96 18.57 15.32
N PHE A 91 -2.85 19.16 14.86
CA PHE A 91 -2.56 19.33 13.43
C PHE A 91 -1.35 18.48 13.06
N SER A 92 -1.41 17.73 11.96
CA SER A 92 -0.20 17.18 11.35
C SER A 92 0.58 18.25 10.61
N ILE A 93 1.87 18.01 10.40
CA ILE A 93 2.75 18.88 9.60
C ILE A 93 2.17 19.11 8.21
N ALA A 94 1.61 18.07 7.56
CA ALA A 94 0.96 18.20 6.27
C ALA A 94 -0.22 19.20 6.31
N ARG A 95 -1.06 19.16 7.35
CA ARG A 95 -2.17 20.11 7.53
C ARG A 95 -1.68 21.51 7.89
N GLN A 96 -0.65 21.63 8.73
CA GLN A 96 -0.05 22.93 9.10
C GLN A 96 0.53 23.63 7.87
N LEU A 97 1.10 22.87 6.95
CA LEU A 97 1.69 23.36 5.71
C LEU A 97 0.70 23.44 4.54
N GLY A 98 -0.57 23.03 4.74
CA GLY A 98 -1.60 23.04 3.69
C GLY A 98 -1.30 22.11 2.51
N LEU A 99 -0.51 21.06 2.72
CA LEU A 99 -0.09 20.13 1.67
C LEU A 99 -1.25 19.22 1.28
N GLY A 100 -1.47 19.09 -0.04
CA GLY A 100 -2.43 18.13 -0.60
C GLY A 100 -1.79 16.78 -0.89
N ILE A 101 -2.63 15.76 -1.04
CA ILE A 101 -2.20 14.47 -1.60
C ILE A 101 -2.23 14.55 -3.12
N SER A 102 -1.13 14.18 -3.73
CA SER A 102 -0.94 14.11 -5.18
C SER A 102 -0.60 12.69 -5.63
N ARG A 103 0.07 11.89 -4.79
CA ARG A 103 0.46 10.51 -5.10
C ARG A 103 -0.02 9.53 -4.03
N VAL A 104 -0.70 8.46 -4.47
CA VAL A 104 -1.17 7.37 -3.60
C VAL A 104 -0.56 6.06 -4.07
N VAL A 105 -0.01 5.29 -3.15
CA VAL A 105 0.33 3.88 -3.41
C VAL A 105 -0.82 3.01 -2.95
N ILE A 106 -1.28 2.14 -3.84
CA ILE A 106 -2.28 1.12 -3.56
C ILE A 106 -1.57 -0.22 -3.58
N ASP A 107 -1.69 -0.93 -2.47
CA ASP A 107 -1.16 -2.27 -2.32
C ASP A 107 -2.29 -3.29 -2.44
N ALA A 108 -2.21 -4.15 -3.46
CA ALA A 108 -3.10 -5.30 -3.58
C ALA A 108 -2.48 -6.47 -2.79
N GLY A 109 -3.09 -6.86 -1.68
CA GLY A 109 -2.59 -7.91 -0.79
C GLY A 109 -2.31 -9.24 -1.52
N HIS A 110 -1.38 -10.03 -0.98
CA HIS A 110 -1.01 -11.36 -1.50
C HIS A 110 -0.49 -11.33 -2.96
N GLY A 111 -0.64 -12.43 -3.69
CA GLY A 111 -0.29 -12.61 -5.11
C GLY A 111 0.65 -13.80 -5.35
N GLY A 112 0.58 -14.38 -6.55
CA GLY A 112 1.45 -15.47 -6.98
C GLY A 112 1.32 -16.72 -6.11
N HIS A 113 2.40 -17.12 -5.45
CA HIS A 113 2.39 -18.32 -4.58
C HIS A 113 1.62 -18.13 -3.27
N ASP A 114 1.25 -16.89 -2.92
CA ASP A 114 0.37 -16.58 -1.80
C ASP A 114 -0.99 -16.15 -2.38
N PRO A 115 -2.00 -17.04 -2.44
CA PRO A 115 -3.32 -16.67 -2.93
C PRO A 115 -4.13 -15.87 -1.89
N GLY A 116 -3.63 -15.71 -0.66
CA GLY A 116 -4.43 -15.28 0.48
C GLY A 116 -5.56 -16.26 0.78
N ALA A 117 -6.65 -15.77 1.35
CA ALA A 117 -7.77 -16.63 1.70
C ALA A 117 -8.59 -17.10 0.47
N LEU A 118 -9.05 -18.35 0.51
CA LEU A 118 -9.83 -18.96 -0.58
C LEU A 118 -11.34 -18.92 -0.27
N GLY A 119 -12.12 -18.31 -1.16
CA GLY A 119 -13.58 -18.21 -1.04
C GLY A 119 -14.31 -18.74 -2.28
N LYS A 120 -15.04 -19.85 -2.15
CA LYS A 120 -15.91 -20.41 -3.22
C LYS A 120 -15.26 -20.47 -4.63
N GLY A 121 -13.95 -20.70 -4.75
CA GLY A 121 -13.25 -20.78 -6.05
C GLY A 121 -12.83 -19.42 -6.65
N VAL A 122 -12.71 -18.39 -5.82
CA VAL A 122 -11.87 -17.21 -6.09
C VAL A 122 -10.93 -17.00 -4.91
N THR A 123 -9.76 -16.48 -5.19
CA THR A 123 -8.76 -16.15 -4.18
C THR A 123 -8.90 -14.69 -3.74
N GLU A 124 -8.43 -14.40 -2.53
CA GLU A 124 -8.29 -13.04 -2.05
C GLU A 124 -7.40 -12.20 -2.99
N ALA A 125 -6.26 -12.75 -3.40
CA ALA A 125 -5.29 -12.09 -4.29
C ALA A 125 -5.93 -11.58 -5.60
N GLU A 126 -6.79 -12.39 -6.23
CA GLU A 126 -7.52 -12.00 -7.45
C GLU A 126 -8.53 -10.88 -7.19
N LEU A 127 -9.29 -11.00 -6.09
CA LEU A 127 -10.36 -10.05 -5.76
C LEU A 127 -9.80 -8.66 -5.43
N VAL A 128 -8.73 -8.60 -4.64
CA VAL A 128 -8.14 -7.34 -4.22
C VAL A 128 -7.36 -6.66 -5.34
N LEU A 129 -6.76 -7.43 -6.27
CA LEU A 129 -6.14 -6.89 -7.48
C LEU A 129 -7.18 -6.20 -8.39
N ASP A 130 -8.33 -6.84 -8.64
CA ASP A 130 -9.41 -6.24 -9.44
C ASP A 130 -9.91 -4.93 -8.81
N VAL A 131 -10.06 -4.88 -7.48
CA VAL A 131 -10.44 -3.65 -6.76
C VAL A 131 -9.35 -2.57 -6.88
N ALA A 132 -8.08 -2.93 -6.73
CA ALA A 132 -6.96 -1.99 -6.83
C ALA A 132 -6.88 -1.34 -8.23
N LEU A 133 -7.02 -2.12 -9.30
CA LEU A 133 -7.02 -1.63 -10.68
C LEU A 133 -8.21 -0.69 -10.98
N ARG A 134 -9.38 -0.98 -10.42
CA ARG A 134 -10.55 -0.07 -10.51
C ARG A 134 -10.29 1.23 -9.77
N LEU A 135 -9.74 1.15 -8.55
CA LEU A 135 -9.43 2.31 -7.73
C LEU A 135 -8.38 3.20 -8.40
N GLU A 136 -7.36 2.59 -9.00
CA GLU A 136 -6.36 3.30 -9.82
C GLU A 136 -7.03 4.14 -10.91
N THR A 137 -7.91 3.52 -11.71
CA THR A 137 -8.61 4.21 -12.80
C THR A 137 -9.41 5.41 -12.29
N LEU A 138 -10.12 5.25 -11.16
CA LEU A 138 -10.91 6.32 -10.55
C LEU A 138 -10.03 7.49 -10.07
N LEU A 139 -8.90 7.19 -9.44
CA LEU A 139 -7.98 8.19 -8.91
C LEU A 139 -7.21 8.92 -10.01
N GLN A 140 -6.72 8.21 -11.02
CA GLN A 140 -6.05 8.82 -12.17
C GLN A 140 -6.97 9.78 -12.93
N ASN A 141 -8.23 9.40 -13.12
CA ASN A 141 -9.25 10.29 -13.71
C ASN A 141 -9.54 11.54 -12.86
N ALA A 142 -9.23 11.51 -11.57
CA ALA A 142 -9.34 12.64 -10.66
C ALA A 142 -8.02 13.44 -10.51
N GLY A 143 -7.01 13.16 -11.35
CA GLY A 143 -5.72 13.85 -11.33
C GLY A 143 -4.81 13.44 -10.17
N VAL A 144 -5.02 12.26 -9.58
CA VAL A 144 -4.15 11.70 -8.54
C VAL A 144 -3.21 10.69 -9.19
N GLU A 145 -1.92 10.84 -8.94
CA GLU A 145 -0.93 9.87 -9.37
C GLU A 145 -1.06 8.59 -8.53
N VAL A 146 -1.07 7.44 -9.20
CA VAL A 146 -1.26 6.15 -8.55
C VAL A 146 -0.11 5.23 -8.89
N VAL A 147 0.46 4.62 -7.86
CA VAL A 147 1.40 3.52 -7.99
C VAL A 147 0.76 2.27 -7.39
N LEU A 148 0.66 1.20 -8.16
CA LEU A 148 0.27 -0.11 -7.64
C LEU A 148 1.53 -0.85 -7.20
N THR A 149 1.49 -1.55 -6.06
CA THR A 149 2.60 -2.43 -5.66
C THR A 149 2.79 -3.55 -6.67
N ARG A 150 1.69 -4.16 -7.13
CA ARG A 150 1.63 -5.13 -8.21
C ARG A 150 0.50 -4.85 -9.18
N ARG A 151 0.68 -5.24 -10.45
CA ARG A 151 -0.35 -5.12 -11.51
C ARG A 151 -0.87 -6.47 -11.99
N THR A 152 -0.12 -7.53 -11.72
CA THR A 152 -0.48 -8.91 -12.08
C THR A 152 -0.56 -9.79 -10.85
N ASP A 153 -0.82 -11.07 -11.06
CA ASP A 153 -0.77 -12.08 -10.01
C ASP A 153 0.68 -12.48 -9.69
N GLU A 154 1.40 -11.55 -9.05
CA GLU A 154 2.79 -11.72 -8.62
C GLU A 154 2.89 -11.57 -7.10
N PHE A 155 3.79 -12.35 -6.49
CA PHE A 155 4.06 -12.24 -5.07
C PHE A 155 5.04 -11.10 -4.78
N LEU A 156 4.71 -10.26 -3.79
CA LEU A 156 5.62 -9.27 -3.22
C LEU A 156 5.77 -9.48 -1.72
N GLN A 157 7.00 -9.39 -1.23
CA GLN A 157 7.29 -9.46 0.20
C GLN A 157 6.68 -8.26 0.93
N LEU A 158 6.25 -8.45 2.17
CA LEU A 158 5.54 -7.41 2.92
C LEU A 158 6.35 -6.11 3.07
N GLN A 159 7.66 -6.23 3.29
CA GLN A 159 8.59 -5.10 3.43
C GLN A 159 8.80 -4.35 2.10
N GLU A 160 8.71 -5.06 0.98
CA GLU A 160 8.88 -4.47 -0.36
C GLU A 160 7.74 -3.51 -0.69
N ARG A 161 6.52 -3.83 -0.24
CA ARG A 161 5.30 -3.05 -0.50
C ARG A 161 5.41 -1.61 0.02
N THR A 162 5.91 -1.42 1.25
CA THR A 162 6.16 -0.07 1.80
C THR A 162 7.44 0.55 1.27
N ALA A 163 8.44 -0.25 0.92
CA ALA A 163 9.65 0.25 0.26
C ALA A 163 9.34 0.89 -1.10
N ILE A 164 8.42 0.33 -1.88
CA ILE A 164 7.87 0.95 -3.09
C ILE A 164 7.27 2.31 -2.73
N ALA A 165 6.39 2.37 -1.73
CA ALA A 165 5.72 3.62 -1.38
C ALA A 165 6.69 4.73 -0.94
N ASN A 166 7.73 4.36 -0.20
CA ASN A 166 8.78 5.26 0.23
C ASN A 166 9.62 5.76 -0.94
N ARG A 167 10.04 4.85 -1.84
CA ARG A 167 10.86 5.19 -3.01
C ARG A 167 10.11 6.10 -3.98
N GLU A 168 8.82 5.85 -4.19
CA GLU A 168 7.98 6.68 -5.05
C GLU A 168 7.53 7.97 -4.34
N GLY A 169 7.91 8.22 -3.08
CA GLY A 169 7.54 9.42 -2.35
C GLY A 169 6.02 9.62 -2.25
N ALA A 170 5.28 8.54 -1.94
CA ALA A 170 3.83 8.62 -1.85
C ALA A 170 3.35 9.41 -0.64
N ASP A 171 2.23 10.11 -0.80
CA ASP A 171 1.58 10.88 0.28
C ASP A 171 0.64 10.01 1.12
N LEU A 172 0.21 8.87 0.57
CA LEU A 172 -0.64 7.87 1.23
C LEU A 172 -0.29 6.46 0.78
N PHE A 173 -0.46 5.51 1.70
CA PHE A 173 -0.41 4.08 1.43
C PHE A 173 -1.73 3.41 1.85
N LEU A 174 -2.35 2.69 0.91
CA LEU A 174 -3.58 1.93 1.14
C LEU A 174 -3.36 0.48 0.72
N SER A 175 -3.29 -0.43 1.68
CA SER A 175 -3.29 -1.87 1.43
C SER A 175 -4.71 -2.42 1.46
N ILE A 176 -5.07 -3.23 0.47
CA ILE A 176 -6.41 -3.78 0.25
C ILE A 176 -6.35 -5.30 0.43
N HIS A 177 -7.13 -5.80 1.39
CA HIS A 177 -7.26 -7.20 1.77
C HIS A 177 -8.74 -7.61 1.83
N ALA A 178 -9.00 -8.92 1.87
CA ALA A 178 -10.32 -9.48 2.05
C ALA A 178 -10.29 -10.62 3.08
N ASN A 179 -10.62 -10.24 4.31
CA ASN A 179 -10.62 -11.01 5.54
C ASN A 179 -11.09 -12.46 5.44
N ALA A 180 -10.65 -13.25 6.41
CA ALA A 180 -11.06 -14.63 6.59
C ALA A 180 -11.30 -14.97 8.05
N SER A 181 -12.29 -15.80 8.30
CA SER A 181 -12.57 -16.32 9.64
C SER A 181 -12.93 -17.80 9.60
N ALA A 182 -12.53 -18.52 10.64
CA ALA A 182 -13.01 -19.88 10.90
C ALA A 182 -14.53 -19.91 11.15
N ASN A 183 -15.10 -18.80 11.64
CA ASN A 183 -16.55 -18.64 11.72
C ASN A 183 -17.10 -18.20 10.36
N ALA A 184 -17.74 -19.11 9.63
CA ALA A 184 -18.35 -18.83 8.32
C ALA A 184 -19.48 -17.78 8.35
N GLN A 185 -19.97 -17.39 9.53
CA GLN A 185 -20.98 -16.33 9.72
C GLN A 185 -20.36 -14.94 9.97
N ALA A 186 -19.05 -14.88 10.24
CA ALA A 186 -18.32 -13.61 10.29
C ALA A 186 -18.49 -12.88 8.97
N ARG A 187 -18.73 -11.58 9.04
CA ARG A 187 -19.03 -10.74 7.87
C ARG A 187 -18.77 -9.29 8.21
N GLY A 188 -18.62 -8.45 7.19
CA GLY A 188 -18.45 -7.02 7.35
C GLY A 188 -17.06 -6.54 6.95
N ILE A 189 -16.77 -5.32 7.38
CA ILE A 189 -15.59 -4.55 6.95
C ILE A 189 -14.91 -3.91 8.15
N GLU A 190 -13.59 -3.85 8.10
CA GLU A 190 -12.73 -3.22 9.11
C GLU A 190 -11.54 -2.54 8.44
N THR A 191 -11.03 -1.50 9.09
CA THR A 191 -9.86 -0.77 8.59
C THR A 191 -8.84 -0.63 9.70
N TYR A 192 -7.59 -0.93 9.39
CA TYR A 192 -6.49 -0.97 10.33
C TYR A 192 -5.47 0.13 10.08
N PHE A 193 -4.90 0.66 11.15
CA PHE A 193 -3.66 1.41 11.14
C PHE A 193 -2.62 0.72 12.02
N LEU A 194 -1.34 1.03 11.83
CA LEU A 194 -0.25 0.38 12.56
C LEU A 194 -0.27 0.78 14.05
N ASN A 195 -0.43 -0.20 14.95
CA ASN A 195 -0.15 -0.06 16.39
C ASN A 195 -0.12 -1.45 17.03
N PHE A 196 0.09 -1.56 18.35
CA PHE A 196 -0.16 -2.80 19.06
C PHE A 196 -1.64 -3.17 19.05
N ALA A 197 -1.93 -4.43 18.74
CA ALA A 197 -3.28 -4.98 18.81
C ALA A 197 -3.81 -4.90 20.24
N ASN A 198 -5.01 -4.35 20.40
CA ASN A 198 -5.71 -4.26 21.69
C ASN A 198 -6.86 -5.28 21.81
N THR A 199 -7.07 -6.11 20.79
CA THR A 199 -8.07 -7.19 20.80
C THR A 199 -7.49 -8.45 20.18
N MET A 200 -7.98 -9.61 20.64
CA MET A 200 -7.58 -10.91 20.08
C MET A 200 -7.96 -11.05 18.60
N SER A 201 -9.10 -10.48 18.19
CA SER A 201 -9.50 -10.48 16.78
C SER A 201 -8.51 -9.71 15.89
N ALA A 202 -8.08 -8.52 16.33
CA ALA A 202 -7.11 -7.72 15.57
C ALA A 202 -5.74 -8.42 15.52
N ALA A 203 -5.32 -9.04 16.63
CA ALA A 203 -4.10 -9.83 16.69
C ALA A 203 -4.15 -11.04 15.74
N ALA A 204 -5.29 -11.71 15.64
CA ALA A 204 -5.46 -12.85 14.74
C ALA A 204 -5.42 -12.46 13.26
N VAL A 205 -5.99 -11.31 12.89
CA VAL A 205 -5.86 -10.76 11.52
C VAL A 205 -4.40 -10.42 11.23
N ALA A 206 -3.74 -9.67 12.11
CA ALA A 206 -2.32 -9.35 11.94
C ALA A 206 -1.43 -10.59 11.86
N ALA A 207 -1.67 -11.62 12.67
CA ALA A 207 -0.91 -12.86 12.62
C ALA A 207 -1.05 -13.59 11.27
N ARG A 208 -2.24 -13.55 10.66
CA ARG A 208 -2.49 -14.12 9.33
C ARG A 208 -1.76 -13.34 8.25
N GLU A 209 -1.94 -12.02 8.22
CA GLU A 209 -1.32 -11.18 7.19
C GLU A 209 0.21 -11.14 7.30
N ASN A 210 0.73 -11.27 8.53
CA ASN A 210 2.17 -11.34 8.78
C ASN A 210 2.76 -12.74 8.55
N ALA A 211 1.97 -13.77 8.25
CA ALA A 211 2.48 -15.13 8.09
C ALA A 211 3.50 -15.23 6.94
N ALA A 212 3.35 -14.40 5.91
CA ALA A 212 4.28 -14.30 4.79
C ALA A 212 5.54 -13.44 5.10
N SER A 213 5.67 -12.86 6.30
CA SER A 213 6.76 -11.91 6.63
C SER A 213 8.14 -12.55 6.82
N GLY A 214 8.18 -13.84 7.17
CA GLY A 214 9.43 -14.55 7.50
C GLY A 214 10.24 -13.96 8.68
N GLN A 215 9.68 -13.02 9.46
CA GLN A 215 10.44 -12.33 10.51
C GLN A 215 10.66 -13.20 11.76
N ALA A 216 11.90 -13.20 12.27
CA ALA A 216 12.25 -13.85 13.53
C ALA A 216 11.82 -13.02 14.75
N MET A 217 11.52 -13.69 15.86
CA MET A 217 11.13 -13.06 17.15
C MET A 217 12.11 -11.99 17.66
N GLY A 218 13.38 -12.00 17.21
CA GLY A 218 14.40 -11.00 17.56
C GLY A 218 14.17 -9.60 16.96
N ALA A 219 13.27 -9.45 15.96
CA ALA A 219 12.94 -8.17 15.33
C ALA A 219 11.98 -7.29 16.16
N LEU A 220 11.44 -7.82 17.27
CA LEU A 220 10.48 -7.12 18.14
C LEU A 220 10.95 -5.73 18.62
N PRO A 221 12.22 -5.51 19.03
CA PRO A 221 12.69 -4.18 19.46
C PRO A 221 12.61 -3.12 18.35
N ASP A 222 12.89 -3.49 17.10
CA ASP A 222 12.85 -2.58 15.96
C ASP A 222 11.41 -2.28 15.52
N ILE A 223 10.51 -3.26 15.63
CA ILE A 223 9.07 -3.07 15.40
C ILE A 223 8.49 -2.11 16.46
N VAL A 224 8.80 -2.33 17.74
CA VAL A 224 8.35 -1.47 18.85
C VAL A 224 8.83 -0.03 18.64
N LYS A 225 10.11 0.14 18.26
CA LYS A 225 10.69 1.45 17.98
C LYS A 225 10.01 2.13 16.77
N SER A 226 9.73 1.37 15.71
CA SER A 226 9.07 1.88 14.51
C SER A 226 7.62 2.29 14.74
N ILE A 227 6.90 1.59 15.64
CA ILE A 227 5.55 1.97 16.09
C ILE A 227 5.62 3.24 16.95
N ALA A 228 6.53 3.28 17.94
CA ALA A 228 6.63 4.36 18.91
C ALA A 228 7.10 5.71 18.33
N LEU A 229 7.87 5.71 17.23
CA LEU A 229 8.42 6.92 16.62
C LEU A 229 7.53 7.56 15.55
N ASN A 230 6.31 7.04 15.34
CA ASN A 230 5.57 7.34 14.13
C ASN A 230 4.59 8.52 14.29
N ASN A 231 5.04 9.75 13.99
CA ASN A 231 4.21 10.98 14.05
C ASN A 231 2.97 10.99 13.12
N LYS A 232 2.81 9.96 12.29
CA LYS A 232 1.67 9.79 11.37
C LYS A 232 0.60 8.82 11.87
N LEU A 233 0.69 8.34 13.12
CA LEU A 233 -0.34 7.49 13.71
C LEU A 233 -1.71 8.16 13.68
N ASP A 234 -1.79 9.43 14.08
CA ASP A 234 -3.04 10.19 14.06
C ASP A 234 -3.59 10.33 12.63
N GLU A 235 -2.74 10.66 11.66
CA GLU A 235 -3.16 10.77 10.26
C GLU A 235 -3.60 9.43 9.66
N SER A 236 -2.93 8.34 10.03
CA SER A 236 -3.32 6.98 9.60
C SER A 236 -4.65 6.58 10.23
N ARG A 237 -4.89 6.93 11.50
CA ARG A 237 -6.18 6.70 12.17
C ARG A 237 -7.30 7.53 11.56
N ASP A 238 -7.04 8.79 11.25
CA ASP A 238 -7.98 9.67 10.57
C ASP A 238 -8.33 9.12 9.19
N PHE A 239 -7.32 8.76 8.39
CA PHE A 239 -7.52 8.17 7.08
C PHE A 239 -8.29 6.84 7.17
N ALA A 240 -7.94 5.96 8.11
CA ALA A 240 -8.65 4.71 8.36
C ALA A 240 -10.14 4.96 8.71
N THR A 241 -10.42 6.02 9.46
CA THR A 241 -11.79 6.43 9.80
C THR A 241 -12.57 6.87 8.57
N GLN A 242 -11.93 7.58 7.64
CA GLN A 242 -12.58 7.98 6.39
C GLN A 242 -12.84 6.79 5.46
N VAL A 243 -11.88 5.87 5.36
CA VAL A 243 -12.01 4.61 4.63
C VAL A 243 -13.17 3.78 5.20
N GLN A 244 -13.19 3.53 6.51
CA GLN A 244 -14.25 2.76 7.16
C GLN A 244 -15.64 3.36 6.91
N LYS A 245 -15.80 4.67 7.17
CA LYS A 245 -17.09 5.36 7.00
C LYS A 245 -17.59 5.29 5.55
N ALA A 246 -16.72 5.59 4.58
CA ALA A 246 -17.10 5.57 3.17
C ALA A 246 -17.49 4.16 2.70
N MET A 247 -16.75 3.12 3.13
CA MET A 247 -17.12 1.73 2.84
C MET A 247 -18.49 1.36 3.42
N VAL A 248 -18.75 1.70 4.68
CA VAL A 248 -20.07 1.43 5.30
C VAL A 248 -21.19 2.15 4.55
N GLU A 249 -21.03 3.44 4.27
CA GLU A 249 -22.01 4.28 3.57
C GLU A 249 -22.33 3.74 2.18
N ARG A 250 -21.31 3.33 1.41
CA ARG A 250 -21.49 2.91 0.01
C ARG A 250 -21.87 1.44 -0.17
N LEU A 251 -21.49 0.56 0.75
CA LEU A 251 -21.75 -0.88 0.62
C LEU A 251 -23.12 -1.27 1.18
N ARG A 252 -23.64 -0.59 2.21
CA ARG A 252 -24.96 -0.90 2.83
C ARG A 252 -26.13 -1.00 1.83
N PRO A 253 -26.26 -0.15 0.80
CA PRO A 253 -27.36 -0.27 -0.17
C PRO A 253 -27.39 -1.60 -0.93
N THR A 254 -26.22 -2.22 -1.15
CA THR A 254 -26.09 -3.48 -1.91
C THR A 254 -25.91 -4.69 -0.99
N ASN A 255 -25.18 -4.52 0.11
CA ASN A 255 -24.99 -5.52 1.15
C ASN A 255 -25.68 -5.05 2.43
N ARG A 256 -26.99 -5.27 2.52
CA ARG A 256 -27.82 -4.83 3.67
C ARG A 256 -27.39 -5.43 5.01
N THR A 257 -26.63 -6.53 4.96
CA THR A 257 -26.13 -7.27 6.12
C THR A 257 -24.66 -6.97 6.43
N VAL A 258 -24.02 -6.05 5.71
CA VAL A 258 -22.64 -5.63 5.99
C VAL A 258 -22.54 -5.11 7.41
N LYS A 259 -21.58 -5.64 8.17
CA LYS A 259 -21.29 -5.16 9.52
C LYS A 259 -20.18 -4.12 9.44
N ASP A 260 -20.36 -3.04 10.18
CA ASP A 260 -19.29 -2.10 10.48
C ASP A 260 -18.49 -2.67 11.66
N LEU A 261 -17.32 -3.24 11.40
CA LEU A 261 -16.43 -3.75 12.45
C LEU A 261 -15.46 -2.68 12.97
N GLY A 262 -15.55 -1.47 12.42
CA GLY A 262 -14.86 -0.28 12.89
C GLY A 262 -13.41 -0.15 12.46
N VAL A 263 -12.79 0.92 12.95
CA VAL A 263 -11.35 1.17 12.82
C VAL A 263 -10.62 0.46 13.95
N LYS A 264 -9.53 -0.22 13.61
CA LYS A 264 -8.74 -1.04 14.52
C LYS A 264 -7.26 -0.74 14.38
N GLN A 265 -6.49 -1.29 15.31
CA GLN A 265 -5.05 -1.13 15.34
C GLN A 265 -4.39 -2.49 15.54
N ALA A 266 -3.36 -2.79 14.77
CA ALA A 266 -2.61 -4.04 14.88
C ALA A 266 -1.22 -3.95 14.23
N PRO A 267 -0.26 -4.82 14.62
CA PRO A 267 1.13 -4.70 14.20
C PRO A 267 1.34 -5.36 12.82
N PHE A 268 0.68 -4.83 11.78
CA PHE A 268 0.82 -5.34 10.41
C PHE A 268 2.20 -5.00 9.85
N VAL A 269 2.96 -6.02 9.44
CA VAL A 269 4.30 -5.87 8.85
C VAL A 269 4.26 -5.04 7.57
N VAL A 270 3.19 -5.16 6.78
CA VAL A 270 2.97 -4.35 5.56
C VAL A 270 2.74 -2.87 5.85
N LEU A 271 2.54 -2.45 7.10
CA LEU A 271 2.45 -1.02 7.45
C LEU A 271 3.74 -0.52 8.12
N ILE A 272 4.66 -1.43 8.46
CA ILE A 272 5.94 -1.08 9.09
C ILE A 272 6.85 -0.40 8.06
N GLY A 273 7.50 0.68 8.49
CA GLY A 273 8.49 1.39 7.68
C GLY A 273 7.92 2.33 6.62
N ALA A 274 6.60 2.35 6.39
CA ALA A 274 5.97 3.38 5.55
C ALA A 274 6.33 4.77 6.10
N ALA A 275 6.66 5.74 5.25
CA ALA A 275 7.03 7.10 5.63
C ALA A 275 5.80 8.04 5.75
N MET A 276 4.71 7.70 5.05
CA MET A 276 3.45 8.43 4.93
C MET A 276 2.30 7.74 5.68
N PRO A 277 1.16 8.40 5.93
CA PRO A 277 -0.01 7.76 6.53
C PRO A 277 -0.42 6.50 5.77
N SER A 278 -0.64 5.41 6.50
CA SER A 278 -0.76 4.07 5.94
C SER A 278 -1.86 3.27 6.60
N VAL A 279 -2.72 2.62 5.81
CA VAL A 279 -3.84 1.81 6.32
C VAL A 279 -3.97 0.50 5.57
N LEU A 280 -4.54 -0.51 6.23
CA LEU A 280 -4.97 -1.78 5.63
C LEU A 280 -6.49 -1.88 5.72
N ALA A 281 -7.17 -2.06 4.59
CA ALA A 281 -8.62 -2.18 4.50
C ALA A 281 -9.03 -3.62 4.24
N GLU A 282 -9.80 -4.19 5.16
CA GLU A 282 -10.46 -5.49 5.01
C GLU A 282 -11.86 -5.28 4.43
N ILE A 283 -12.00 -5.51 3.14
CA ILE A 283 -13.16 -5.06 2.35
C ILE A 283 -14.37 -6.01 2.43
N SER A 284 -14.18 -7.24 2.92
CA SER A 284 -15.22 -8.26 3.14
C SER A 284 -14.62 -9.52 3.75
N PHE A 285 -15.45 -10.50 4.15
CA PHE A 285 -14.98 -11.84 4.51
C PHE A 285 -15.12 -12.82 3.34
N VAL A 286 -14.00 -13.28 2.76
CA VAL A 286 -14.04 -14.27 1.66
C VAL A 286 -14.55 -15.65 2.13
N THR A 287 -14.44 -15.96 3.42
CA THR A 287 -14.98 -17.20 4.00
C THR A 287 -16.48 -17.14 4.24
N ASN A 288 -17.09 -15.94 4.16
CA ASN A 288 -18.53 -15.79 4.28
C ASN A 288 -19.23 -16.08 2.94
N ALA A 289 -20.17 -17.01 2.95
CA ALA A 289 -20.84 -17.48 1.74
C ALA A 289 -21.62 -16.39 0.96
N GLN A 290 -22.16 -15.38 1.65
CA GLN A 290 -22.89 -14.25 1.06
C GLN A 290 -21.91 -13.22 0.50
N GLU A 291 -20.91 -12.82 1.28
CA GLU A 291 -19.91 -11.83 0.87
C GLU A 291 -19.04 -12.34 -0.27
N ALA A 292 -18.61 -13.61 -0.24
CA ALA A 292 -17.91 -14.24 -1.36
C ALA A 292 -18.73 -14.21 -2.66
N ARG A 293 -20.07 -14.39 -2.58
CA ARG A 293 -20.94 -14.30 -3.75
C ARG A 293 -21.01 -12.87 -4.30
N LEU A 294 -21.05 -11.87 -3.41
CA LEU A 294 -21.03 -10.46 -3.80
C LEU A 294 -19.68 -10.10 -4.42
N LEU A 295 -18.57 -10.45 -3.78
CA LEU A 295 -17.20 -10.20 -4.23
C LEU A 295 -16.90 -10.79 -5.61
N LYS A 296 -17.49 -11.95 -5.96
CA LYS A 296 -17.39 -12.50 -7.31
C LYS A 296 -18.00 -11.58 -8.38
N GLY A 297 -19.00 -10.78 -8.03
CA GLY A 297 -19.66 -9.85 -8.94
C GLY A 297 -18.86 -8.56 -9.13
N GLY A 298 -18.52 -8.25 -10.39
CA GLY A 298 -17.87 -6.98 -10.76
C GLY A 298 -18.54 -5.72 -10.19
N PRO A 299 -19.89 -5.60 -10.16
CA PRO A 299 -20.55 -4.43 -9.58
C PRO A 299 -20.26 -4.19 -8.09
N TYR A 300 -20.08 -5.26 -7.30
CA TYR A 300 -19.75 -5.09 -5.88
C TYR A 300 -18.30 -4.63 -5.70
N ARG A 301 -17.36 -5.20 -6.48
CA ARG A 301 -15.96 -4.74 -6.49
C ARG A 301 -15.83 -3.30 -6.97
N GLN A 302 -16.62 -2.89 -7.95
CA GLN A 302 -16.71 -1.47 -8.35
C GLN A 302 -17.20 -0.58 -7.20
N ARG A 303 -18.24 -0.98 -6.46
CA ARG A 303 -18.72 -0.21 -5.31
C ARG A 303 -17.68 -0.10 -4.19
N ILE A 304 -16.87 -1.13 -3.98
CA ILE A 304 -15.74 -1.07 -3.04
C ILE A 304 -14.73 -0.04 -3.53
N ALA A 305 -14.32 -0.09 -4.81
CA ALA A 305 -13.41 0.90 -5.40
C ALA A 305 -13.97 2.33 -5.30
N ASP A 306 -15.26 2.53 -5.58
CA ASP A 306 -15.93 3.83 -5.43
C ASP A 306 -15.91 4.34 -3.97
N ALA A 307 -15.99 3.42 -3.00
CA ALA A 307 -15.92 3.75 -1.57
C ALA A 307 -14.52 4.18 -1.14
N LEU A 308 -13.50 3.44 -1.57
CA LEU A 308 -12.10 3.78 -1.32
C LEU A 308 -11.72 5.10 -2.00
N PHE A 309 -12.19 5.32 -3.23
CA PHE A 309 -12.03 6.59 -3.93
C PHE A 309 -12.67 7.75 -3.15
N ALA A 310 -13.92 7.58 -2.69
CA ALA A 310 -14.60 8.60 -1.90
C ALA A 310 -13.87 8.90 -0.58
N ALA A 311 -13.31 7.89 0.07
CA ALA A 311 -12.51 8.06 1.28
C ALA A 311 -11.24 8.88 1.02
N ILE A 312 -10.49 8.57 -0.04
CA ILE A 312 -9.27 9.31 -0.41
C ILE A 312 -9.60 10.76 -0.75
N ARG A 313 -10.66 11.00 -1.54
CA ARG A 313 -11.12 12.36 -1.87
C ARG A 313 -11.55 13.16 -0.64
N LYS A 314 -12.25 12.51 0.30
CA LYS A 314 -12.66 13.14 1.55
C LYS A 314 -11.44 13.46 2.42
N TYR A 315 -10.44 12.58 2.45
CA TYR A 315 -9.24 12.79 3.22
C TYR A 315 -8.39 13.91 2.62
N GLN A 316 -8.22 13.92 1.30
CA GLN A 316 -7.68 15.05 0.54
C GLN A 316 -8.35 16.38 0.90
N GLY A 317 -9.69 16.43 0.90
CA GLY A 317 -10.44 17.62 1.27
C GLY A 317 -10.23 18.06 2.73
N SER A 318 -10.07 17.10 3.65
CA SER A 318 -9.78 17.39 5.06
C SER A 318 -8.37 17.96 5.27
N LEU A 319 -7.41 17.65 4.40
CA LEU A 319 -6.10 18.30 4.40
C LEU A 319 -6.15 19.69 3.75
N ARG A 320 -6.99 19.85 2.73
CA ARG A 320 -7.11 21.06 1.89
C ARG A 320 -8.24 22.00 2.29
N THR A 321 -8.74 22.01 3.52
CA THR A 321 -9.77 22.99 3.89
C THR A 321 -9.15 24.39 4.00
N ALA A 322 -8.91 24.96 2.82
CA ALA A 322 -8.50 26.29 2.42
C ALA A 322 -8.28 26.31 0.89
N THR A 323 -9.32 26.14 0.03
CA THR A 323 -9.22 26.54 -1.41
C THR A 323 -10.53 26.62 -2.21
N ALA A 324 -11.70 26.97 -1.63
CA ALA A 324 -12.95 26.97 -2.41
C ALA A 324 -13.95 28.11 -2.14
N VAL A 325 -13.45 29.34 -1.90
CA VAL A 325 -14.30 30.56 -1.91
C VAL A 325 -13.62 31.70 -2.66
N ALA A 326 -12.77 31.38 -3.64
CA ALA A 326 -12.09 32.37 -4.46
C ALA A 326 -12.40 32.07 -5.93
N HIS A 327 -13.60 32.45 -6.41
CA HIS A 327 -13.95 32.68 -7.83
C HIS A 327 -15.42 33.14 -8.01
N GLN A 328 -15.98 33.94 -7.11
CA GLN A 328 -17.15 34.78 -7.38
C GLN A 328 -16.98 36.12 -6.68
#